data_AF-A0AA39KCY7-F1
#
_entry.id   AF-A0AA39KCY7-F1
#
_cell.length_a   1.000
_cell.length_b   1.000
_cell.length_c   1.000
_cell.angle_alpha   90.00
_cell.angle_beta   90.00
_cell.angle_gamma   90.00
#
_symmetry.space_group_name_H-M   'P 1'
#
loop_
_entity.id
_entity.type
_entity.pdbx_description
1 polymer ?
#
loop_
_entity_poly.entity_id
_entity_poly.type
_entity_poly.pdbx_seq_one_letter_code
_entity_poly.pdbx_strand_id
1 'polypeptide(L)'
;MENLQAALRAVLSSSSSAPEQITTIARQIAYFGYLSLDSLVWANSIKFSHFKSETAQKIQRLSNRFWFTGIVFGLLNGIIKMLRIHKELSALKKVKSVGEKDLGTEADYSTKATALKASRAATLHQLTLDSLDIWIPATGLGLTNLNDGVLGIFGLITSLMAARKHWNSVNGKKPSL
;
A
#
# COMPACT_ATOMS: atom_id res chain seq x y z
N MET A 1 0.99 16.38 -11.84
CA MET A 1 0.29 17.23 -10.84
C MET A 1 -0.50 16.41 -9.81
N GLU A 2 -1.06 15.26 -10.17
CA GLU A 2 -1.91 14.46 -9.27
C GLU A 2 -1.19 13.91 -8.02
N ASN A 3 0.06 13.46 -8.13
CA ASN A 3 0.82 12.95 -6.98
C ASN A 3 1.11 14.03 -5.93
N LEU A 4 1.42 15.25 -6.36
CA LEU A 4 1.60 16.40 -5.47
C LEU A 4 0.31 16.82 -4.78
N GLN A 5 -0.81 16.82 -5.51
CA GLN A 5 -2.12 17.06 -4.90
C GLN A 5 -2.49 15.97 -3.90
N ALA A 6 -2.19 14.70 -4.20
CA ALA A 6 -2.41 13.59 -3.28
C ALA A 6 -1.53 13.69 -2.02
N ALA A 7 -0.27 14.11 -2.16
CA ALA A 7 0.60 14.40 -1.03
C ALA A 7 0.03 15.52 -0.14
N LEU A 8 -0.44 16.61 -0.75
CA LEU A 8 -1.07 17.73 -0.04
C LEU A 8 -2.34 17.29 0.70
N ARG A 9 -3.19 16.48 0.06
CA ARG A 9 -4.39 15.91 0.69
C ARG A 9 -4.03 15.00 1.88
N ALA A 10 -2.94 14.25 1.79
CA ALA A 10 -2.47 13.43 2.90
C ALA A 10 -2.02 14.29 4.09
N VAL A 11 -1.29 15.38 3.85
CA VAL A 11 -0.91 16.37 4.89
C VAL A 11 -2.13 16.98 5.56
N LEU A 12 -3.17 17.29 4.80
CA LEU A 12 -4.39 17.92 5.31
C LEU A 12 -5.37 16.93 5.97
N SER A 13 -5.12 15.63 5.88
CA SER A 13 -6.04 14.61 6.41
C SER A 13 -5.91 14.44 7.93
N SER A 14 -6.84 15.02 8.69
CA SER A 14 -6.83 14.97 10.17
C SER A 14 -7.16 13.58 10.76
N SER A 15 -7.61 12.64 9.95
CA SER A 15 -8.11 11.32 10.39
C SER A 15 -7.08 10.18 10.31
N SER A 16 -5.89 10.43 9.73
CA SER A 16 -4.85 9.40 9.56
C SER A 16 -3.77 9.53 10.63
N SER A 17 -3.22 8.41 11.10
CA SER A 17 -2.09 8.45 12.04
C SER A 17 -0.85 9.08 11.40
N ALA A 18 0.00 9.78 12.17
CA ALA A 18 1.19 10.45 11.64
C ALA A 18 2.10 9.53 10.79
N PRO A 19 2.33 8.25 11.16
CA PRO A 19 3.10 7.32 10.32
C PRO A 19 2.44 7.00 8.98
N GLU A 20 1.10 6.89 8.92
CA GLU A 20 0.36 6.68 7.66
C GLU A 20 0.48 7.89 6.73
N GLN A 21 0.43 9.10 7.30
CA GLN A 21 0.60 10.33 6.53
C GLN A 21 2.00 10.45 5.95
N ILE A 22 3.04 10.27 6.78
CA ILE A 22 4.44 10.37 6.36
C ILE A 22 4.75 9.36 5.25
N THR A 23 4.35 8.10 5.42
CA THR A 23 4.59 7.07 4.40
C THR A 23 3.81 7.32 3.11
N THR A 24 2.58 7.86 3.20
CA THR A 24 1.81 8.27 2.03
C THR A 24 2.47 9.44 1.30
N ILE A 25 2.92 10.46 2.01
CA ILE A 25 3.62 11.62 1.44
C ILE A 25 4.92 11.18 0.76
N ALA A 26 5.73 10.37 1.45
CA ALA A 26 6.98 9.84 0.92
C ALA A 26 6.75 9.03 -0.37
N ARG A 27 5.72 8.16 -0.41
CA ARG A 27 5.30 7.45 -1.62
C ARG A 27 4.98 8.40 -2.76
N GLN A 28 4.20 9.45 -2.50
CA GLN A 28 3.78 10.39 -3.55
C GLN A 28 4.93 11.26 -4.08
N ILE A 29 5.83 11.71 -3.21
CA ILE A 29 7.05 12.42 -3.62
C ILE A 29 7.93 11.50 -4.48
N ALA A 30 8.07 10.24 -4.09
CA ALA A 30 8.83 9.27 -4.85
C ALA A 30 8.24 9.03 -6.25
N TYR A 31 6.91 8.87 -6.37
CA TYR A 31 6.23 8.75 -7.67
C TYR A 31 6.34 10.02 -8.51
N PHE A 32 6.32 11.20 -7.90
CA PHE A 32 6.59 12.44 -8.60
C PHE A 32 8.02 12.48 -9.17
N GLY A 33 9.02 12.09 -8.37
CA GLY A 33 10.41 11.99 -8.81
C GLY A 33 10.57 11.00 -9.97
N TYR A 34 9.98 9.81 -9.86
CA TYR A 34 9.93 8.81 -10.93
C TYR A 34 9.37 9.39 -12.23
N LEU A 35 8.14 9.90 -12.21
CA LEU A 35 7.49 10.43 -13.43
C LEU A 35 8.24 11.63 -14.03
N SER A 36 8.87 12.47 -13.19
CA SER A 36 9.65 13.61 -13.66
C SER A 36 10.90 13.14 -14.43
N LEU A 37 11.62 12.15 -13.89
CA LEU A 37 12.80 11.59 -14.54
C LEU A 37 12.42 10.76 -15.77
N ASP A 38 11.33 10.00 -15.70
CA ASP A 38 10.79 9.24 -16.82
C ASP A 38 10.40 10.17 -17.99
N SER A 39 9.79 11.32 -17.69
CA SER A 39 9.49 12.35 -18.71
C SER A 39 10.76 12.88 -19.40
N LEU A 40 11.89 12.99 -18.68
CA LEU A 40 13.17 13.39 -19.27
C LEU A 40 13.75 12.31 -20.19
N VAL A 41 13.62 11.03 -19.81
CA VAL A 41 14.03 9.90 -20.67
C VAL A 41 13.16 9.83 -21.91
N TRP A 42 11.85 10.05 -21.76
CA TRP A 42 10.92 10.11 -22.88
C TRP A 42 11.23 11.27 -23.83
N ALA A 43 11.49 12.48 -23.30
CA ALA A 43 11.88 13.65 -24.10
C ALA A 43 13.17 13.40 -24.92
N ASN A 44 14.12 12.67 -24.35
CA ASN A 44 15.31 12.23 -25.08
C ASN A 44 15.00 11.19 -26.16
N SER A 45 14.08 10.27 -25.90
CA SER A 45 13.68 9.21 -26.84
C SER A 45 13.00 9.76 -28.10
N ILE A 46 12.25 10.86 -27.97
CA ILE A 46 11.65 11.58 -29.11
C ILE A 46 12.61 12.56 -29.79
N LYS A 47 13.90 12.56 -29.43
CA LYS A 47 14.95 13.48 -29.91
C LYS A 47 14.69 14.97 -29.63
N PHE A 48 13.81 15.29 -28.68
CA PHE A 48 13.61 16.67 -28.22
C PHE A 48 14.81 17.17 -27.41
N SER A 49 15.54 16.26 -26.76
CA SER A 49 16.84 16.52 -26.12
C SER A 49 17.84 15.47 -26.56
N HIS A 50 19.08 15.87 -26.83
CA HIS A 50 20.16 14.96 -27.22
C HIS A 50 21.04 14.65 -26.01
N PHE A 51 20.58 13.78 -25.11
CA PHE A 51 21.44 13.23 -24.07
C PHE A 51 22.35 12.16 -24.66
N LYS A 52 23.58 12.10 -24.15
CA LYS A 52 24.46 10.95 -24.37
C LYS A 52 23.78 9.69 -23.79
N SER A 53 23.93 8.56 -24.46
CA SER A 53 23.33 7.28 -24.04
C SER A 53 23.63 6.93 -22.58
N GLU A 54 24.86 7.21 -22.12
CA GLU A 54 25.28 7.02 -20.73
C GLU A 54 24.46 7.86 -19.74
N THR A 55 24.19 9.13 -20.06
CA THR A 55 23.38 10.02 -19.21
C THR A 55 21.93 9.56 -19.16
N ALA A 56 21.36 9.15 -20.30
CA ALA A 56 20.00 8.60 -20.35
C ALA A 56 19.86 7.35 -19.48
N GLN A 57 20.84 6.45 -19.51
CA GLN A 57 20.86 5.25 -18.65
C GLN A 57 20.97 5.61 -17.15
N LYS A 58 21.78 6.62 -16.78
CA LYS A 58 21.87 7.09 -15.39
C LYS A 58 20.53 7.66 -14.90
N ILE A 59 19.86 8.46 -15.73
CA ILE A 59 18.54 9.02 -15.42
C ILE A 59 17.51 7.90 -15.27
N GLN A 60 17.49 6.90 -16.16
CA GLN A 60 16.59 5.76 -16.06
C GLN A 60 16.82 4.96 -14.77
N ARG A 61 18.09 4.70 -14.40
CA ARG A 61 18.40 4.03 -13.12
C ARG A 61 17.91 4.84 -11.93
N LEU A 62 18.09 6.17 -11.93
CA LEU A 62 17.58 7.03 -10.87
C LEU A 62 16.05 7.01 -10.81
N SER A 63 15.39 7.03 -11.97
CA SER A 63 13.93 6.87 -12.10
C SER A 63 13.46 5.57 -11.43
N ASN A 64 14.11 4.45 -11.75
CA ASN A 64 13.81 3.15 -11.15
C ASN A 64 14.04 3.15 -9.62
N ARG A 65 15.05 3.87 -9.10
CA ARG A 65 15.25 4.01 -7.64
C ARG A 65 14.10 4.74 -6.96
N PHE A 66 13.62 5.83 -7.57
CA PHE A 66 12.46 6.57 -7.06
C PHE A 66 11.20 5.71 -7.08
N TRP A 67 10.97 4.98 -8.17
CA TRP A 67 9.84 4.05 -8.26
C TRP A 67 9.91 2.97 -7.19
N PHE A 68 11.04 2.29 -7.05
CA PHE A 68 11.27 1.27 -6.02
C PHE A 68 11.00 1.82 -4.61
N THR A 69 11.53 3.01 -4.32
CA THR A 69 11.33 3.68 -3.02
C THR A 69 9.85 3.98 -2.77
N GLY A 70 9.11 4.44 -3.80
CA GLY A 70 7.68 4.68 -3.72
C GLY A 70 6.87 3.43 -3.38
N ILE A 71 7.24 2.29 -3.97
CA ILE A 71 6.62 0.99 -3.67
C ILE A 71 6.93 0.55 -2.24
N VAL A 72 8.18 0.68 -1.78
CA VAL A 72 8.57 0.34 -0.39
C VAL A 72 7.75 1.15 0.63
N PHE A 73 7.62 2.47 0.43
CA PHE A 73 6.77 3.28 1.29
C PHE A 73 5.28 2.90 1.18
N GLY A 74 4.83 2.45 0.01
CA GLY A 74 3.50 1.86 -0.20
C GLY A 74 3.25 0.61 0.66
N LEU A 75 4.19 -0.33 0.64
CA LEU A 75 4.15 -1.54 1.46
C LEU A 75 4.15 -1.21 2.96
N LEU A 76 5.03 -0.30 3.40
CA LEU A 76 5.08 0.16 4.79
C LEU A 76 3.75 0.79 5.23
N ASN A 77 3.17 1.67 4.41
CA ASN A 77 1.87 2.29 4.68
C ASN A 77 0.76 1.22 4.80
N GLY A 78 0.75 0.23 3.91
CA GLY A 78 -0.21 -0.87 3.94
C GLY A 78 -0.11 -1.72 5.22
N ILE A 79 1.11 -1.98 5.70
CA ILE A 79 1.34 -2.69 6.97
C ILE A 79 0.83 -1.86 8.16
N ILE A 80 1.17 -0.57 8.23
CA ILE A 80 0.72 0.33 9.31
C ILE A 80 -0.81 0.39 9.34
N LYS A 81 -1.47 0.55 8.18
CA LYS A 81 -2.93 0.51 8.04
C LYS A 81 -3.52 -0.80 8.51
N MET A 82 -2.91 -1.94 8.15
CA MET A 82 -3.38 -3.26 8.59
C MET A 82 -3.34 -3.39 10.12
N LEU A 83 -2.27 -2.92 10.76
CA LEU A 83 -2.12 -2.94 12.22
C LEU A 83 -3.17 -2.07 12.90
N ARG A 84 -3.43 -0.85 12.38
CA ARG A 84 -4.48 0.04 12.90
C ARG A 84 -5.86 -0.61 12.78
N ILE A 85 -6.22 -1.11 11.60
CA ILE A 85 -7.52 -1.76 11.36
C ILE A 85 -7.70 -2.98 12.27
N HIS A 86 -6.63 -3.75 12.53
CA HIS A 86 -6.69 -4.88 13.44
C HIS A 86 -6.97 -4.45 14.89
N LYS A 87 -6.32 -3.38 15.36
CA LYS A 87 -6.56 -2.80 16.69
C LYS A 87 -8.00 -2.29 16.82
N GLU A 88 -8.49 -1.55 15.84
CA GLU A 88 -9.85 -0.99 15.84
C GLU A 88 -10.93 -2.09 15.79
N LEU A 89 -10.77 -3.12 14.96
CA LEU A 89 -11.69 -4.27 14.93
C LEU A 89 -11.70 -5.03 16.25
N SER A 90 -10.56 -5.14 16.93
CA SER A 90 -10.45 -5.82 18.22
C SER A 90 -11.10 -5.01 19.34
N ALA A 91 -10.93 -3.68 19.33
CA ALA A 91 -11.59 -2.78 20.26
C ALA A 91 -13.12 -2.82 20.09
N LEU A 92 -13.61 -2.78 18.85
CA LEU A 92 -15.04 -2.91 18.54
C LEU A 92 -15.62 -4.22 19.07
N LYS A 93 -14.93 -5.35 18.91
CA LYS A 93 -15.38 -6.64 19.46
C LYS A 93 -15.50 -6.63 20.99
N LYS A 94 -14.58 -5.95 21.68
CA LYS A 94 -14.63 -5.82 23.15
C LYS A 94 -15.84 -5.00 23.59
N VAL A 95 -16.12 -3.86 22.95
CA VAL A 95 -17.30 -3.02 23.25
C VAL A 95 -18.59 -3.81 23.08
N LYS A 96 -18.73 -4.56 21.98
CA LYS A 96 -19.89 -5.44 21.76
C LYS A 96 -20.08 -6.49 22.87
N SER A 97 -18.99 -6.99 23.45
CA SER A 97 -19.03 -8.00 24.50
C SER A 97 -19.44 -7.45 25.86
N VAL A 98 -19.30 -6.13 26.11
CA VAL A 98 -19.59 -5.48 27.40
C VAL A 98 -21.07 -5.08 27.51
N GLY A 99 -21.84 -5.15 26.43
CA GLY A 99 -23.31 -5.15 26.50
C GLY A 99 -23.99 -3.78 26.61
N GLU A 100 -23.32 -2.69 26.23
CA GLU A 100 -23.98 -1.39 25.99
C GLU A 100 -24.94 -1.51 24.79
N LYS A 101 -26.17 -1.97 25.05
CA LYS A 101 -27.25 -2.15 24.09
C LYS A 101 -28.12 -0.91 24.06
N ASP A 102 -27.68 0.11 23.33
CA ASP A 102 -28.57 1.14 22.81
C ASP A 102 -28.69 0.98 21.28
N LEU A 103 -29.89 1.17 20.73
CA LEU A 103 -30.18 0.92 19.31
C LEU A 103 -29.36 1.85 18.39
N GLY A 104 -29.05 3.06 18.87
CA GLY A 104 -28.12 3.98 18.18
C GLY A 104 -26.68 3.44 18.13
N THR A 105 -26.23 2.76 19.18
CA THR A 105 -24.88 2.19 19.28
C THR A 105 -24.69 0.96 18.37
N GLU A 106 -25.74 0.17 18.13
CA GLU A 106 -25.67 -1.02 17.26
C GLU A 106 -25.58 -0.65 15.77
N ALA A 107 -26.37 0.35 15.33
CA ALA A 107 -26.30 0.88 13.97
C ALA A 107 -24.91 1.49 13.68
N ASP A 108 -24.39 2.29 14.61
CA ASP A 108 -23.05 2.87 14.52
C ASP A 108 -21.94 1.83 14.53
N TYR A 109 -22.07 0.79 15.37
CA TYR A 109 -21.16 -0.35 15.39
C TYR A 109 -21.12 -1.07 14.03
N SER A 110 -22.29 -1.39 13.49
CA SER A 110 -22.40 -2.15 12.23
C SER A 110 -21.78 -1.38 11.06
N THR A 111 -22.00 -0.06 11.02
CA THR A 111 -21.45 0.85 10.02
C THR A 111 -19.93 0.93 10.13
N LYS A 112 -19.38 1.18 11.33
CA LYS A 112 -17.93 1.23 11.59
C LYS A 112 -17.25 -0.10 11.26
N ALA A 113 -17.83 -1.22 11.67
CA ALA A 113 -17.29 -2.55 11.42
C ALA A 113 -17.26 -2.87 9.92
N THR A 114 -18.29 -2.47 9.17
CA THR A 114 -18.36 -2.66 7.71
C THR A 114 -17.32 -1.80 6.99
N ALA A 115 -17.21 -0.53 7.37
CA ALA A 115 -16.19 0.38 6.83
C ALA A 115 -14.76 -0.15 7.06
N LEU A 116 -14.46 -0.68 8.26
CA LEU A 116 -13.15 -1.26 8.56
C LEU A 116 -12.85 -2.53 7.78
N LYS A 117 -13.86 -3.39 7.55
CA LYS A 117 -13.70 -4.59 6.71
C LYS A 117 -13.41 -4.21 5.26
N ALA A 118 -14.12 -3.21 4.72
CA ALA A 118 -13.88 -2.69 3.38
C ALA A 118 -12.46 -2.09 3.27
N SER A 119 -12.06 -1.25 4.23
CA SER A 119 -10.71 -0.68 4.30
C SER A 119 -9.62 -1.76 4.36
N ARG A 120 -9.85 -2.85 5.11
CA ARG A 120 -8.94 -4.00 5.16
C ARG A 120 -8.80 -4.69 3.80
N ALA A 121 -9.90 -4.87 3.08
CA ALA A 121 -9.88 -5.51 1.77
C ALA A 121 -9.10 -4.65 0.76
N ALA A 122 -9.37 -3.34 0.72
CA ALA A 122 -8.64 -2.40 -0.12
C ALA A 122 -7.14 -2.38 0.20
N THR A 123 -6.77 -2.38 1.48
CA THR A 123 -5.36 -2.39 1.91
C THR A 123 -4.64 -3.67 1.48
N LEU A 124 -5.27 -4.84 1.60
CA LEU A 124 -4.70 -6.11 1.13
C LEU A 124 -4.53 -6.13 -0.39
N HIS A 125 -5.50 -5.60 -1.12
CA HIS A 125 -5.42 -5.48 -2.57
C HIS A 125 -4.22 -4.62 -2.98
N GLN A 126 -4.06 -3.43 -2.37
CA GLN A 126 -2.92 -2.55 -2.65
C GLN A 126 -1.59 -3.20 -2.28
N LEU A 127 -1.50 -3.88 -1.12
CA LEU A 127 -0.30 -4.63 -0.74
C LEU A 127 0.05 -5.71 -1.76
N THR A 128 -0.95 -6.37 -2.35
CA THR A 128 -0.73 -7.37 -3.38
C THR A 128 -0.16 -6.73 -4.64
N LEU A 129 -0.74 -5.62 -5.11
CA LEU A 129 -0.24 -4.89 -6.27
C LEU A 129 1.18 -4.37 -6.05
N ASP A 130 1.43 -3.68 -4.93
CA ASP A 130 2.75 -3.15 -4.60
C ASP A 130 3.80 -4.28 -4.49
N SER A 131 3.42 -5.48 -4.03
CA SER A 131 4.32 -6.65 -3.96
C SER A 131 4.63 -7.26 -5.32
N LEU A 132 3.75 -7.10 -6.30
CA LEU A 132 3.98 -7.52 -7.68
C LEU A 132 4.77 -6.45 -8.46
N ASP A 133 4.48 -5.18 -8.23
CA ASP A 133 5.12 -4.08 -8.95
C ASP A 133 6.58 -3.87 -8.53
N ILE A 134 6.96 -4.27 -7.30
CA ILE A 134 8.32 -4.04 -6.78
C ILE A 134 9.42 -4.67 -7.66
N TRP A 135 9.09 -5.73 -8.39
CA TRP A 135 10.01 -6.48 -9.24
C TRP A 135 10.45 -5.71 -10.49
N ILE A 136 9.61 -4.82 -11.00
CA ILE A 136 9.90 -4.07 -12.23
C ILE A 136 11.06 -3.09 -12.03
N PRO A 137 11.02 -2.17 -11.04
CA PRO A 137 12.17 -1.32 -10.79
C PRO A 137 13.34 -2.10 -10.15
N ALA A 138 13.11 -3.19 -9.42
CA ALA A 138 14.20 -3.99 -8.85
C ALA A 138 15.07 -4.66 -9.92
N THR A 139 14.45 -5.27 -10.94
CA THR A 139 15.15 -5.80 -12.12
C THR A 139 15.85 -4.69 -12.90
N GLY A 140 15.18 -3.55 -13.11
CA GLY A 140 15.76 -2.37 -13.74
C GLY A 140 16.94 -1.73 -12.98
N LEU A 141 17.15 -2.09 -11.72
CA LEU A 141 18.30 -1.67 -10.91
C LEU A 141 19.40 -2.72 -10.83
N GLY A 142 19.20 -3.92 -11.38
CA GLY A 142 20.12 -5.05 -11.25
C GLY A 142 20.19 -5.63 -9.83
N LEU A 143 19.14 -5.43 -9.02
CA LEU A 143 19.08 -5.90 -7.62
C LEU A 143 18.76 -7.40 -7.48
N THR A 144 18.63 -8.14 -8.58
CA THR A 144 18.27 -9.58 -8.61
C THR A 144 19.38 -10.53 -8.16
N ASN A 145 20.17 -10.15 -7.16
CA ASN A 145 20.93 -11.06 -6.31
C ASN A 145 20.42 -11.07 -4.84
N LEU A 146 19.37 -10.30 -4.52
CA LEU A 146 18.71 -10.37 -3.21
C LEU A 146 17.78 -11.59 -3.15
N ASN A 147 18.40 -12.74 -2.82
CA ASN A 147 17.84 -14.02 -2.39
C ASN A 147 16.30 -14.16 -2.59
N ASP A 148 15.90 -14.62 -3.78
CA ASP A 148 14.50 -14.89 -4.17
C ASP A 148 13.69 -15.64 -3.10
N GLY A 149 14.35 -16.46 -2.27
CA GLY A 149 13.75 -17.18 -1.16
C GLY A 149 13.19 -16.31 -0.02
N VAL A 150 13.85 -15.21 0.36
CA VAL A 150 13.39 -14.35 1.47
C VAL A 150 12.12 -13.59 1.08
N LEU A 151 12.04 -13.19 -0.19
CA LEU A 151 10.90 -12.47 -0.75
C LEU A 151 9.72 -13.40 -1.07
N GLY A 152 10.01 -14.62 -1.54
CA GLY A 152 9.02 -15.70 -1.65
C GLY A 152 8.36 -16.03 -0.31
N ILE A 153 9.13 -15.99 0.79
CA ILE A 153 8.61 -16.21 2.15
C ILE A 153 7.66 -15.08 2.58
N PHE A 154 7.98 -13.80 2.29
CA PHE A 154 7.05 -12.70 2.60
C PHE A 154 5.77 -12.75 1.75
N GLY A 155 5.88 -13.14 0.47
CA GLY A 155 4.73 -13.41 -0.39
C GLY A 155 3.88 -14.59 0.09
N LEU A 156 4.51 -15.66 0.57
CA LEU A 156 3.87 -16.84 1.17
C LEU A 156 3.15 -16.48 2.46
N ILE A 157 3.78 -15.73 3.36
CA ILE A 157 3.18 -15.27 4.62
C ILE A 157 1.94 -14.41 4.33
N THR A 158 2.05 -13.49 3.37
CA THR A 158 0.94 -12.63 2.95
C THR A 158 -0.20 -13.45 2.33
N SER A 159 0.13 -14.42 1.48
CA SER A 159 -0.84 -15.32 0.85
C SER A 159 -1.51 -16.25 1.86
N LEU A 160 -0.78 -16.80 2.83
CA LEU A 160 -1.31 -17.61 3.94
C LEU A 160 -2.24 -16.79 4.84
N MET A 161 -1.89 -15.55 5.14
CA MET A 161 -2.76 -14.64 5.89
C MET A 161 -4.04 -14.31 5.12
N ALA A 162 -3.95 -14.11 3.80
CA ALA A 162 -5.11 -13.87 2.94
C ALA A 162 -5.99 -15.12 2.81
N ALA A 163 -5.40 -16.29 2.56
CA ALA A 163 -6.08 -17.58 2.45
C ALA A 163 -6.79 -17.96 3.76
N ARG A 164 -6.13 -17.81 4.92
CA ARG A 164 -6.75 -18.06 6.22
C ARG A 164 -7.94 -17.13 6.48
N LYS A 165 -7.86 -15.87 6.03
CA LYS A 165 -8.97 -14.92 6.12
C LYS A 165 -10.13 -15.30 5.20
N HIS A 166 -9.82 -15.75 3.98
CA HIS A 166 -10.84 -16.23 3.03
C HIS A 166 -11.53 -17.48 3.58
N TRP A 167 -10.77 -18.49 4.00
CA TRP A 167 -11.28 -19.74 4.59
C TRP A 167 -12.24 -19.50 5.77
N ASN A 168 -11.87 -18.62 6.70
CA ASN A 168 -12.74 -18.26 7.83
C ASN A 168 -14.01 -17.50 7.40
N SER A 169 -13.97 -16.79 6.27
CA SER A 169 -15.15 -16.12 5.71
C SER A 169 -16.10 -17.12 5.04
N VAL A 170 -15.58 -18.17 4.41
CA VAL A 170 -16.41 -19.18 3.72
C VAL A 170 -16.98 -20.19 4.70
N ASN A 171 -16.20 -20.64 5.69
CA ASN A 171 -16.59 -21.68 6.65
C ASN A 171 -17.17 -21.15 7.97
N GLY A 172 -17.22 -19.83 8.17
CA GLY A 172 -17.70 -19.19 9.40
C GLY A 172 -19.23 -19.05 9.52
N LYS A 173 -20.02 -19.47 8.53
CA LYS A 173 -21.50 -19.49 8.64
C LYS A 173 -21.93 -20.75 9.40
N LYS A 174 -22.22 -20.61 10.70
CA LYS A 174 -23.14 -21.57 11.36
C LYS A 174 -24.53 -21.38 10.74
N PRO A 175 -25.20 -22.43 10.27
CA PRO A 175 -26.63 -22.34 9.98
C PRO A 175 -27.36 -22.08 11.30
N SER A 176 -28.11 -20.99 11.36
CA SER A 176 -29.11 -20.74 12.39
C SER A 176 -30.30 -21.65 12.12
N LEU A 177 -30.48 -22.66 12.97
CA LEU A 177 -31.80 -23.20 13.31
C LEU A 177 -32.35 -22.39 14.49
#